data_AF-A0A968YVG3-F1
#
_entry.id   AF-A0A968YVG3-F1
#
_cell.length_a   1.000
_cell.length_b   1.000
_cell.length_c   1.000
_cell.angle_alpha   90.00
_cell.angle_beta   90.00
_cell.angle_gamma   90.00
#
_symmetry.space_group_name_H-M   'P 1'
#
loop_
_entity.id
_entity.type
_entity.pdbx_description
1 polymer ?
#
loop_
_entity_poly.entity_id
_entity_poly.type
_entity_poly.pdbx_seq_one_letter_code
_entity_poly.pdbx_strand_id
1 'polypeptide(L)' 'MDAAKSLIPSELIDFLLNIAPIRPVFIWGPPGIGKSSLVDAFAKPVACSQPRSID' A
#
# COMPACT_ATOMS: atom_id res chain seq x y z
N MET A 1 -24.08 -3.17 -5.76
CA MET A 1 -23.12 -2.12 -6.14
C MET A 1 -22.03 -2.15 -5.10
N ASP A 2 -20.81 -2.50 -5.49
CA ASP A 2 -19.67 -2.53 -4.58
C ASP A 2 -19.44 -1.09 -4.08
N ALA A 3 -19.55 -0.86 -2.78
CA ALA A 3 -19.48 0.47 -2.21
C ALA A 3 -18.02 0.94 -2.27
N ALA A 4 -17.71 1.91 -3.12
CA ALA A 4 -16.41 2.57 -3.11
C ALA A 4 -16.21 3.23 -1.74
N LYS A 5 -15.28 2.69 -0.95
CA LYS A 5 -14.95 3.28 0.35
C LYS A 5 -14.02 4.48 0.13
N SER A 6 -14.52 5.67 0.46
CA SER A 6 -13.67 6.85 0.54
C SER A 6 -12.81 6.74 1.80
N LEU A 7 -11.50 6.95 1.64
CA LEU A 7 -10.54 6.93 2.74
C LEU A 7 -9.87 8.30 2.81
N ILE A 8 -9.57 8.74 4.03
CA ILE A 8 -8.66 9.87 4.23
C ILE A 8 -7.20 9.39 4.23
N PRO A 9 -6.21 10.26 3.94
CA PRO A 9 -4.82 9.84 3.80
C PRO A 9 -4.24 9.07 4.99
N SER A 10 -4.68 9.37 6.22
CA SER A 10 -4.26 8.67 7.43
C SER A 10 -4.74 7.21 7.51
N GLU A 11 -5.83 6.86 6.86
CA GLU A 11 -6.41 5.50 6.86
C GLU A 11 -5.86 4.63 5.72
N LEU A 12 -5.27 5.25 4.71
CA LEU A 12 -4.85 4.57 3.48
C LEU A 12 -3.75 3.55 3.75
N ILE A 13 -2.78 3.86 4.61
CA ILE A 13 -1.68 2.94 4.92
C ILE A 13 -2.20 1.68 5.61
N ASP A 14 -3.05 1.84 6.64
CA ASP A 14 -3.63 0.72 7.37
C ASP A 14 -4.53 -0.14 6.47
N PHE A 15 -5.26 0.48 5.55
CA PHE A 15 -6.05 -0.23 4.56
C PHE A 15 -5.18 -1.07 3.62
N LEU A 16 -4.08 -0.49 3.11
CA LEU A 16 -3.14 -1.20 2.23
C LEU A 16 -2.46 -2.36 2.94
N LEU A 17 -2.08 -2.22 4.22
CA LEU A 17 -1.45 -3.29 5.01
C LEU A 17 -2.34 -4.52 5.15
N ASN A 18 -3.67 -4.33 5.21
CA ASN A 18 -4.61 -5.43 5.35
C ASN A 18 -4.95 -6.10 4.00
N ILE A 19 -4.91 -5.37 2.89
CA ILE A 19 -5.44 -5.84 1.59
C ILE A 19 -4.33 -6.21 0.60
N ALA A 20 -3.25 -5.43 0.53
CA ALA A 20 -2.18 -5.64 -0.43
C ALA A 20 -1.50 -7.02 -0.36
N PRO A 21 -1.41 -7.71 0.81
CA PRO A 21 -0.84 -9.06 0.86
C PRO A 21 -1.68 -10.12 0.13
N ILE A 22 -2.99 -9.91 0.02
CA ILE A 22 -3.93 -10.92 -0.52
C ILE A 22 -4.48 -10.55 -1.90
N ARG A 23 -4.36 -9.30 -2.32
CA ARG A 23 -4.87 -8.81 -3.62
C ARG A 23 -3.98 -7.71 -4.19
N PRO A 24 -3.70 -7.71 -5.52
CA PRO A 24 -3.02 -6.60 -6.17
C PRO A 24 -3.81 -5.30 -6.03
N VAL A 25 -3.11 -4.22 -5.68
CA VAL A 25 -3.70 -2.88 -5.53
C VAL A 25 -3.11 -1.93 -6.57
N PHE A 26 -3.95 -1.14 -7.22
CA PHE A 26 -3.56 -0.12 -8.19
C PHE A 26 -3.76 1.28 -7.61
N ILE A 27 -2.72 2.12 -7.66
CA ILE A 27 -2.76 3.52 -7.21
C ILE A 27 -2.65 4.43 -8.44
N TRP A 28 -3.67 5.24 -8.72
CA TRP A 28 -3.68 6.20 -9.82
C TRP A 28 -3.73 7.65 -9.31
N GLY A 29 -3.39 8.60 -10.19
CA GLY A 29 -3.45 10.03 -9.90
C GLY A 29 -2.41 10.82 -10.69
N PRO A 30 -2.44 12.16 -10.64
CA PRO A 30 -1.50 13.01 -11.37
C PRO A 30 -0.04 12.74 -10.98
N PRO A 31 0.93 12.97 -11.88
CA PRO A 31 2.35 12.86 -11.54
C PRO A 31 2.71 13.84 -10.40
N GLY A 32 3.65 13.46 -9.53
CA GLY A 32 4.08 14.30 -8.41
C GLY A 32 3.22 14.24 -7.14
N ILE A 33 2.09 13.54 -7.13
CA ILE A 33 1.22 13.40 -5.93
C ILE A 33 1.82 12.50 -4.81
N GLY A 34 3.05 12.00 -4.99
CA GLY A 34 3.72 11.18 -3.97
C GLY A 34 3.38 9.68 -4.00
N LYS A 35 2.88 9.14 -5.12
CA LYS A 35 2.59 7.69 -5.25
C LYS A 35 3.79 6.81 -4.90
N SER A 36 4.98 7.13 -5.41
CA SER A 36 6.20 6.37 -5.13
C SER A 36 6.59 6.47 -3.65
N SER A 37 6.52 7.67 -3.07
CA SER A 37 6.82 7.88 -1.65
C SER A 37 5.87 7.10 -0.73
N LEU A 38 4.61 6.92 -1.14
CA LEU A 38 3.65 6.08 -0.44
C LEU A 38 4.03 4.60 -0.51
N VAL A 39 4.42 4.11 -1.69
CA VAL A 39 4.91 2.74 -1.86
C VAL A 39 6.16 2.51 -1.00
N ASP A 40 7.09 3.46 -0.96
CA ASP A 40 8.29 3.38 -0.13
C ASP A 40 7.94 3.34 1.37
N ALA A 41 6.99 4.16 1.81
CA ALA A 41 6.50 4.16 3.19
C ALA A 41 5.78 2.85 3.55
N PHE A 42 5.05 2.26 2.61
CA PHE A 42 4.38 0.98 2.76
C PHE A 42 5.35 -0.21 2.78
N ALA A 43 6.40 -0.19 1.94
CA ALA A 43 7.36 -1.29 1.83
C ALA A 43 8.28 -1.41 3.06
N LYS A 44 8.59 -0.30 3.74
CA LYS A 44 9.49 -0.29 4.91
C LYS A 44 9.03 -1.21 6.07
N PRO A 45 7.76 -1.16 6.53
CA PRO A 45 7.27 -2.08 7.55
C PRO A 45 7.19 -3.53 7.06
N VAL A 46 6.72 -3.77 5.84
CA VAL A 46 6.48 -5.12 5.30
C VAL A 46 7.79 -5.87 5.06
N ALA A 47 8.83 -5.17 4.58
CA ALA A 47 10.15 -5.76 4.31
C ALA A 47 10.85 -6.30 5.57
N CYS A 48 10.51 -5.80 6.76
CA CYS A 48 11.06 -6.30 8.02
C CYS A 48 10.44 -7.65 8.45
N SER A 49 9.29 -8.01 7.90
CA SER A 49 8.55 -9.24 8.25
C SER A 49 8.73 -10.40 7.27
N GLN A 50 9.46 -10.20 6.17
CA GLN A 50 9.70 -11.23 5.18
C GLN A 50 11.08 -11.85 5.46
N PRO A 51 11.18 -13.11 5.91
CA PRO A 51 12.46 -13.77 6.01
C PRO A 51 13.04 -13.87 4.60
N ARG A 52 14.13 -13.14 4.34
CA ARG A 52 15.01 -13.42 3.21
C ARG A 52 15.68 -14.78 3.48
N SER A 53 14.98 -15.86 3.14
CA SER A 53 15.62 -17.12 2.78
C SER A 53 15.56 -17.23 1.26
N ILE A 54 16.69 -17.02 0.59
CA ILE A 54 17.36 -18.01 -0.25
C ILE A 54 18.58 -17.30 -0.88
N ASP A 55 19.76 -17.85 -0.61
CA ASP A 55 21.10 -17.70 -1.23
C ASP A 55 21.67 -16.31 -1.59
#